data_AF-A0A7W1G6S8-F1
#
_entry.id   AF-A0A7W1G6S8-F1
#
_cell.length_a   1.000
_cell.length_b   1.000
_cell.length_c   1.000
_cell.angle_alpha   90.00
_cell.angle_beta   90.00
_cell.angle_gamma   90.00
#
_symmetry.space_group_name_H-M   'P 1'
#
loop_
_entity.id
_entity.type
_entity.pdbx_description
1 polymer ?
#
loop_
_entity_poly.entity_id
_entity_poly.type
_entity_poly.pdbx_seq_one_letter_code
_entity_poly.pdbx_strand_id
1 'polypeptide(L)'
;MKRSRLAPVIKTAKTIKTHLWGILNAIVTASTNAIGESLNARIQKIKAMACGFRNRARLRRAILFHLGGLDLMPPGASYPTHTKA
;
A
#
# COMPACT_ATOMS: atom_id res chain seq x y z
N MET A 1 1.95 -28.37 23.05
CA MET A 1 2.14 -29.07 21.75
C MET A 1 1.56 -28.24 20.62
N LYS A 2 2.15 -28.24 19.42
CA LYS A 2 1.53 -27.58 18.25
C LYS A 2 0.59 -28.56 17.55
N ARG A 3 -0.65 -28.15 17.30
CA ARG A 3 -1.70 -29.01 16.72
C ARG A 3 -1.45 -29.32 15.25
N SER A 4 -0.94 -28.34 14.48
CA SER A 4 -0.52 -28.52 13.09
C SER A 4 0.98 -28.83 13.00
N ARG A 5 1.35 -29.74 12.11
CA ARG A 5 2.74 -30.14 11.80
C ARG A 5 3.31 -29.44 10.56
N LEU A 6 2.49 -28.68 9.83
CA LEU A 6 2.91 -27.96 8.63
C LEU A 6 3.77 -26.75 9.02
N ALA A 7 5.01 -26.70 8.53
CA ALA A 7 5.95 -25.62 8.84
C ALA A 7 5.40 -24.21 8.53
N PRO A 8 4.68 -23.98 7.39
CA PRO A 8 4.06 -22.68 7.12
C PRO A 8 3.01 -22.29 8.17
N VAL A 9 2.13 -23.22 8.55
CA VAL A 9 1.06 -22.96 9.54
C VAL A 9 1.65 -22.67 10.91
N ILE A 10 2.69 -23.41 11.30
CA ILE A 10 3.43 -23.18 12.54
C ILE A 10 4.05 -21.77 12.53
N LYS A 11 4.62 -21.31 11.41
CA LYS A 11 5.21 -19.97 11.28
C LYS A 11 4.12 -18.90 11.44
N THR A 12 3.01 -19.02 10.74
CA THR A 12 1.88 -18.08 10.85
C THR A 12 1.34 -18.00 12.28
N ALA A 13 1.15 -19.15 12.94
CA ALA A 13 0.69 -19.18 14.33
C ALA A 13 1.67 -18.49 15.29
N LYS A 14 2.99 -18.64 15.07
CA LYS A 14 4.00 -17.89 15.83
C LYS A 14 3.88 -16.39 15.59
N THR A 15 3.75 -15.95 14.33
CA THR A 15 3.58 -14.53 13.98
C THR A 15 2.33 -13.94 14.66
N ILE A 16 1.19 -14.63 14.60
CA ILE A 16 -0.04 -14.19 15.28
C ILE A 16 0.20 -14.07 16.78
N LYS A 17 0.84 -15.08 17.41
CA LYS A 17 1.16 -15.03 18.84
C LYS A 17 2.05 -13.84 19.21
N THR A 18 3.06 -13.54 18.40
CA THR A 18 3.98 -12.40 18.61
C THR A 18 3.25 -11.06 18.55
N HIS A 19 2.24 -10.92 17.68
CA HIS A 19 1.53 -9.66 17.43
C HIS A 19 0.12 -9.61 18.03
N LEU A 20 -0.25 -10.58 18.88
CA LEU A 20 -1.62 -10.77 19.38
C LEU A 20 -2.21 -9.50 20.00
N TRP A 21 -1.43 -8.80 20.83
CA TRP A 21 -1.88 -7.57 21.47
C TRP A 21 -2.18 -6.45 20.47
N GLY A 22 -1.37 -6.32 19.43
CA GLY A 22 -1.62 -5.35 18.35
C GLY A 22 -2.89 -5.68 17.56
N ILE A 23 -3.14 -6.98 17.31
CA ILE A 23 -4.36 -7.44 16.63
C ILE A 23 -5.60 -7.13 17.47
N LEU A 24 -5.57 -7.47 18.77
CA LEU A 24 -6.68 -7.20 19.68
C LEU A 24 -6.97 -5.71 19.81
N ASN A 25 -5.91 -4.89 19.96
CA ASN A 25 -6.06 -3.44 20.02
C ASN A 25 -6.71 -2.91 18.74
N ALA A 26 -6.26 -3.34 17.56
CA ALA A 26 -6.84 -2.91 16.30
C ALA A 26 -8.33 -3.27 16.17
N ILE A 27 -8.76 -4.43 16.68
CA ILE A 27 -10.17 -4.83 16.70
C ILE A 27 -10.97 -3.93 17.65
N VAL A 28 -10.49 -3.75 18.89
CA VAL A 28 -11.17 -2.97 19.92
C VAL A 28 -11.31 -1.50 19.51
N THR A 29 -10.27 -0.93 18.89
CA THR A 29 -10.28 0.47 18.45
C THR A 29 -10.83 0.67 17.04
N ALA A 30 -11.33 -0.39 16.39
CA ALA A 30 -11.79 -0.39 14.99
C ALA A 30 -10.77 0.23 14.01
N SER A 31 -9.48 -0.01 14.26
CA SER A 31 -8.40 0.50 13.42
C SER A 31 -8.41 -0.17 12.05
N THR A 32 -8.33 0.65 11.00
CA THR A 32 -8.32 0.18 9.61
C THR A 32 -7.01 0.54 8.91
N ASN A 33 -6.49 -0.40 8.11
CA ASN A 33 -5.33 -0.17 7.24
C ASN A 33 -5.74 0.19 5.79
N ALA A 34 -7.02 0.49 5.55
CA ALA A 34 -7.55 0.73 4.21
C ALA A 34 -6.81 1.84 3.44
N ILE A 35 -6.41 2.91 4.12
CA ILE A 35 -5.64 4.01 3.49
C ILE A 35 -4.25 3.51 3.06
N GLY A 36 -3.56 2.74 3.92
CA GLY A 36 -2.26 2.16 3.59
C GLY A 36 -2.35 1.16 2.44
N GLU A 37 -3.38 0.33 2.43
CA GLU A 37 -3.64 -0.65 1.36
C GLU A 37 -3.99 0.01 0.04
N SER A 38 -4.82 1.05 0.04
CA SER A 38 -5.15 1.81 -1.17
C SER A 38 -3.92 2.50 -1.76
N LEU A 39 -3.05 3.07 -0.93
CA LEU A 39 -1.75 3.61 -1.36
C LEU A 39 -0.83 2.51 -1.91
N ASN A 40 -0.71 1.37 -1.22
CA ASN A 40 0.09 0.25 -1.69
C ASN A 40 -0.41 -0.27 -3.04
N ALA A 41 -1.72 -0.37 -3.24
CA ALA A 41 -2.32 -0.79 -4.50
C ALA A 41 -2.00 0.19 -5.64
N ARG A 42 -2.11 1.51 -5.39
CA ARG A 42 -1.72 2.56 -6.36
C ARG A 42 -0.24 2.45 -6.75
N ILE A 43 0.65 2.22 -5.79
CA ILE A 43 2.09 2.02 -6.05
C ILE A 43 2.34 0.75 -6.87
N GLN A 44 1.69 -0.37 -6.54
CA GLN A 44 1.82 -1.60 -7.33
C GLN A 44 1.30 -1.42 -8.75
N LYS A 45 0.21 -0.67 -8.94
CA LYS A 45 -0.29 -0.32 -10.28
C LYS A 45 0.76 0.45 -11.08
N ILE A 46 1.41 1.46 -10.50
CA ILE A 46 2.51 2.20 -11.16
C ILE A 46 3.65 1.25 -11.54
N LYS A 47 4.04 0.35 -10.65
CA LYS A 47 5.08 -0.65 -10.92
C LYS A 47 4.69 -1.61 -12.05
N ALA A 48 3.45 -2.07 -12.07
CA ALA A 48 2.94 -2.99 -13.09
C ALA A 48 2.87 -2.32 -14.46
N MET A 49 2.37 -1.09 -14.55
CA MET A 49 2.34 -0.31 -15.81
C MET A 49 3.73 -0.09 -16.40
N ALA A 50 4.76 0.01 -15.56
CA ALA A 50 6.15 0.17 -15.98
C ALA A 50 6.87 -1.17 -16.29
N CYS A 51 6.24 -2.32 -16.06
CA CYS A 51 6.87 -3.64 -16.09
C CYS A 51 8.11 -3.74 -15.17
N GLY A 52 8.07 -3.03 -14.03
CA GLY A 52 9.18 -2.92 -13.09
C GLY A 52 10.12 -1.74 -13.35
N PHE A 53 11.08 -1.56 -12.44
CA PHE A 53 12.04 -0.45 -12.50
C PHE A 53 13.45 -0.98 -12.25
N ARG A 54 14.42 -0.49 -13.05
CA ARG A 54 15.85 -0.85 -12.91
C ARG A 54 16.48 -0.37 -11.59
N ASN A 55 15.94 0.68 -10.97
CA ASN A 55 16.44 1.18 -9.69
C ASN A 55 15.35 1.88 -8.88
N ARG A 56 15.59 2.02 -7.57
CA ARG A 56 14.65 2.64 -6.61
C ARG A 56 14.40 4.13 -6.91
N ALA A 57 15.40 4.86 -7.40
CA ALA A 57 15.26 6.28 -7.73
C ALA A 57 14.24 6.53 -8.84
N ARG A 58 14.17 5.64 -9.85
CA ARG A 58 13.16 5.69 -10.92
C ARG A 58 11.76 5.38 -10.39
N LEU A 59 11.62 4.35 -9.55
CA LEU A 59 10.35 4.06 -8.89
C LEU A 59 9.87 5.25 -8.03
N ARG A 60 10.75 5.86 -7.23
CA ARG A 60 10.40 7.03 -6.40
C ARG A 60 9.92 8.21 -7.23
N ARG A 61 10.63 8.53 -8.33
CA ARG A 61 10.21 9.59 -9.26
C ARG A 61 8.84 9.30 -9.87
N ALA A 62 8.59 8.07 -10.31
CA ALA A 62 7.29 7.68 -10.85
C ALA A 62 6.17 7.79 -9.80
N ILE A 63 6.41 7.35 -8.56
CA ILE A 63 5.45 7.50 -7.46
C ILE A 63 5.14 8.99 -7.22
N LEU A 64 6.16 9.84 -7.08
CA LEU A 64 5.97 11.28 -6.87
C LEU A 64 5.26 11.95 -8.04
N PHE A 65 5.55 11.55 -9.27
CA PHE A 65 4.88 12.08 -10.46
C PHE A 65 3.38 11.77 -10.46
N HIS A 66 2.99 10.53 -10.16
CA HIS A 66 1.58 10.11 -10.22
C HIS A 66 0.79 10.43 -8.95
N LEU A 67 1.43 10.42 -7.78
CA LEU A 67 0.78 10.51 -6.46
C LEU A 67 1.17 11.76 -5.68
N GLY A 68 2.08 12.59 -6.20
CA GLY A 68 2.59 13.78 -5.50
C GLY A 68 1.76 15.04 -5.67
N GLY A 69 0.59 14.97 -6.32
CA GLY A 69 -0.31 16.12 -6.44
C GLY A 69 0.21 17.26 -7.31
N LEU A 70 1.05 16.94 -8.30
CA LEU A 70 1.57 17.94 -9.25
C LEU A 70 0.43 18.58 -10.05
N ASP A 71 0.51 19.89 -10.26
CA ASP A 71 -0.30 20.56 -11.27
C ASP A 71 0.38 20.38 -12.63
N LEU A 72 -0.32 19.69 -13.53
CA LEU A 72 0.15 19.35 -14.87
C LEU A 72 -0.66 20.05 -15.96
N MET A 73 -1.55 21.00 -15.61
CA MET A 73 -2.30 21.74 -16.64
C MET A 73 -1.38 22.72 -17.36
N PRO A 74 -1.55 22.86 -18.68
CA PRO A 74 -0.92 23.94 -19.40
C PRO A 74 -1.50 25.29 -18.94
N PRO A 75 -0.71 26.38 -19.03
CA PRO A 75 -1.18 27.72 -18.71
C PRO A 75 -2.46 28.06 -19.48
N GLY A 76 -3.47 28.60 -18.78
CA GLY A 76 -4.76 28.98 -19.36
C GLY A 76 -5.77 27.84 -19.51
N ALA A 77 -5.42 26.60 -19.15
CA ALA A 77 -6.36 25.48 -19.14
C ALA A 77 -6.82 25.13 -17.72
N SER A 78 -8.08 24.73 -17.59
CA SER A 78 -8.68 24.28 -16.33
C SER A 78 -8.88 22.78 -16.35
N TYR A 79 -8.67 22.11 -15.21
CA TYR A 79 -9.08 20.71 -15.08
C TYR A 79 -10.59 20.61 -15.29
N PRO A 80 -11.10 19.55 -15.94
CA PRO A 80 -12.52 19.29 -16.00
C PRO A 80 -13.08 19.23 -14.58
N THR A 81 -14.31 19.72 -14.39
CA THR A 81 -14.99 19.98 -13.09
C THR A 81 -15.18 18.74 -12.19
N HIS A 82 -14.66 17.58 -12.59
CA HIS A 82 -14.67 16.37 -11.78
C HIS A 82 -13.42 16.37 -10.88
N THR A 83 -13.69 16.33 -9.58
CA THR A 83 -12.73 16.33 -8.48
C THR A 83 -11.52 15.42 -8.78
N LYS A 84 -10.31 16.01 -8.70
CA LYS A 84 -9.03 15.28 -8.75
C LYS A 84 -9.07 14.13 -7.73
N ALA A 85 -8.78 12.91 -8.19
CA ALA A 85 -8.59 11.73 -7.34
C ALA A 85 -7.22 11.69 -6.65
#